data_AF-A0AAD1LU42-F1
#
_entry.id   AF-A0AAD1LU42-F1
#
_cell.length_a   1.000
_cell.length_b   1.000
_cell.length_c   1.000
_cell.angle_alpha   90.00
_cell.angle_beta   90.00
_cell.angle_gamma   90.00
#
_symmetry.space_group_name_H-M   'P 1'
#
loop_
_entity.id
_entity.type
_entity.pdbx_description
1 polymer ?
#
loop_
_entity_poly.entity_id
_entity_poly.type
_entity_poly.pdbx_seq_one_letter_code
_entity_poly.pdbx_strand_id
1 'polypeptide(L)' 'MPTPVVKTLIDEQIEDIEQKLSILGFVAVPEELAPREFPVALLPKQMETVMKDGRIAVRARQ' A
#
# COMPACT_ATOMS: atom_id res chain seq x y z
N MET A 1 27.64 15.44 -24.92
CA MET A 1 26.91 15.67 -23.65
C MET A 1 25.58 14.97 -23.77
N PRO A 2 25.31 13.90 -22.99
CA PRO A 2 24.00 13.28 -22.98
C PRO A 2 23.04 14.22 -22.24
N THR A 3 21.93 14.59 -22.86
CA THR A 3 20.87 15.38 -22.23
C THR A 3 20.25 14.53 -21.13
N PRO A 4 20.12 15.02 -19.88
CA PRO A 4 19.39 14.28 -18.86
C PRO A 4 17.94 14.11 -19.35
N VAL A 5 17.42 12.88 -19.29
CA VAL A 5 16.00 12.63 -19.56
C VAL A 5 15.23 13.36 -18.47
N VAL A 6 14.71 14.54 -18.81
CA VAL A 6 13.86 15.32 -17.92
C VAL A 6 12.57 14.52 -17.82
N LYS A 7 12.29 13.95 -16.64
CA LYS A 7 10.99 13.31 -16.38
C LYS A 7 9.91 14.31 -16.79
N THR A 8 9.03 13.90 -17.68
CA THR A 8 7.92 14.76 -18.09
C THR A 8 6.94 14.87 -16.93
N LEU A 9 6.14 15.94 -16.90
CA LEU A 9 5.07 16.10 -15.91
C LEU A 9 4.17 14.84 -15.82
N ILE A 10 4.02 14.13 -16.94
CA ILE A 10 3.24 12.90 -17.04
C ILE A 10 3.92 11.76 -16.28
N ASP A 11 5.25 11.63 -16.37
CA ASP A 11 6.00 10.56 -15.67
C ASP A 11 5.91 10.73 -14.15
N GLU A 12 5.99 11.97 -13.65
CA GLU A 12 5.84 12.26 -12.21
C GLU A 12 4.41 12.00 -11.72
N GLN A 13 3.40 12.30 -12.56
CA GLN A 13 2.00 12.02 -12.25
C GLN A 13 1.70 10.53 -12.23
N ILE A 14 2.29 9.76 -13.15
CA ILE A 14 2.15 8.30 -13.16
C ILE A 14 2.76 7.70 -11.90
N GLU A 15 3.95 8.13 -11.49
CA GLU A 15 4.64 7.66 -10.28
C GLU A 15 3.80 7.96 -9.00
N ASP A 16 3.20 9.15 -8.91
CA ASP A 16 2.30 9.52 -7.81
C ASP A 16 1.00 8.69 -7.80
N ILE A 17 0.43 8.40 -8.97
CA ILE A 17 -0.75 7.53 -9.10
C ILE A 17 -0.43 6.10 -8.68
N GLU A 18 0.69 5.54 -9.13
CA GLU A 18 1.15 4.20 -8.77
C GLU A 18 1.41 4.08 -7.26
N GLN A 19 2.05 5.09 -6.67
CA GLN A 19 2.27 5.14 -5.22
C GLN A 19 0.94 5.14 -4.45
N LYS A 20 -0.04 5.93 -4.88
CA LYS A 20 -1.37 5.99 -4.25
C LYS A 20 -2.15 4.69 -4.41
N LEU A 21 -2.10 4.06 -5.58
CA LEU A 21 -2.77 2.78 -5.82
C LEU A 21 -2.13 1.62 -5.03
N SER A 22 -0.81 1.67 -4.81
CA SER A 22 -0.08 0.71 -3.96
C SER A 22 -0.53 0.80 -2.50
N ILE A 23 -0.68 2.01 -1.94
CA ILE A 23 -1.19 2.23 -0.58
C ILE A 23 -2.62 1.70 -0.42
N LEU A 24 -3.44 1.82 -1.45
CA LEU A 24 -4.83 1.36 -1.43
C LEU A 24 -4.97 -0.15 -1.71
N GLY A 25 -3.87 -0.86 -2.00
CA GLY A 25 -3.86 -2.31 -2.24
C GLY A 25 -4.52 -2.75 -3.55
N PHE A 26 -4.74 -1.83 -4.49
CA PHE A 26 -5.40 -2.12 -5.78
C PHE A 26 -4.44 -2.54 -6.90
N VAL A 27 -3.14 -2.26 -6.76
CA VAL A 27 -2.14 -2.81 -7.67
C VAL A 27 -1.73 -4.17 -7.13
N ALA A 28 -1.82 -5.20 -7.97
CA ALA A 28 -1.12 -6.45 -7.76
C ALA A 28 0.39 -6.15 -7.74
N VAL A 29 0.89 -5.68 -6.60
CA VAL A 29 2.32 -5.62 -6.34
C VAL A 29 2.80 -7.07 -6.45
N PRO A 30 3.82 -7.38 -7.27
CA PRO A 30 4.46 -8.69 -7.20
C PRO A 30 4.80 -8.93 -5.73
N GLU A 31 4.44 -10.08 -5.18
CA GLU A 31 4.64 -10.43 -3.75
C GLU A 31 6.08 -10.17 -3.25
N GLU A 32 7.04 -9.98 -4.16
CA GLU A 32 8.45 -9.71 -3.94
C GLU A 32 8.80 -8.27 -3.53
N LEU A 33 7.95 -7.25 -3.76
CA LEU A 33 8.32 -5.82 -3.60
C LEU A 33 7.67 -5.07 -2.43
N ALA A 34 6.69 -5.66 -1.75
CA ALA A 34 6.15 -5.07 -0.53
C ALA A 34 6.85 -5.70 0.68
N PRO A 35 7.46 -4.91 1.59
CA PRO A 35 7.80 -5.46 2.90
C PRO A 35 6.50 -5.98 3.52
N ARG A 36 6.43 -7.30 3.72
CA ARG A 36 5.26 -8.02 4.26
C ARG A 36 4.74 -7.48 5.60
N GLU A 37 5.49 -6.57 6.21
CA GLU A 37 5.25 -5.99 7.52
C GLU A 37 4.94 -4.49 7.38
N PHE A 38 3.77 -4.15 6.81
CA PHE A 38 3.22 -2.82 7.09
C PHE A 38 2.76 -2.81 8.56
N PRO A 39 3.31 -1.93 9.42
CA PRO A 39 2.97 -1.96 10.84
C PRO A 39 1.48 -1.72 11.02
N VAL A 40 0.79 -2.64 11.69
CA VAL A 40 -0.66 -2.55 11.98
C VAL A 40 -1.00 -1.23 12.69
N ALA A 41 -0.05 -0.67 13.46
CA ALA A 41 -0.17 0.62 14.14
C ALA A 41 -0.29 1.84 13.20
N LEU A 42 0.18 1.73 11.95
CA LEU A 42 0.15 2.80 10.95
C LEU A 42 -1.09 2.74 10.06
N LEU A 43 -1.99 1.78 10.29
CA LEU A 43 -3.25 1.71 9.55
C LEU A 43 -4.13 2.93 9.91
N PRO A 44 -4.78 3.59 8.94
CA PRO A 44 -5.66 4.74 9.19
C PRO A 44 -6.78 4.45 10.19
N LYS A 45 -7.21 3.18 10.26
CA LYS A 45 -8.16 2.68 11.24
C LYS A 45 -7.53 1.52 11.99
N GLN A 46 -7.40 1.65 13.30
CA GLN A 46 -6.81 0.61 14.13
C GLN A 46 -7.65 -0.66 14.03
N MET A 47 -6.97 -1.77 13.82
CA MET A 47 -7.58 -3.08 13.75
C MET A 47 -7.58 -3.71 15.14
N GLU A 48 -8.63 -4.45 15.48
CA GLU A 48 -8.69 -5.28 16.68
C GLU A 48 -8.90 -6.75 16.32
N THR A 49 -8.20 -7.61 17.05
CA THR A 49 -8.31 -9.06 16.94
C THR A 49 -9.63 -9.51 17.54
N VAL A 50 -10.39 -10.31 16.81
CA VAL A 50 -11.67 -10.86 17.25
C VAL A 50 -11.72 -12.36 16.98
N MET A 51 -12.49 -13.09 17.79
CA MET A 51 -12.80 -14.49 17.54
C MET A 51 -14.10 -14.59 16.76
N LYS A 52 -14.07 -15.21 15.58
CA LYS A 52 -15.25 -15.49 14.75
C LYS A 52 -15.27 -16.98 14.40
N ASP A 53 -16.35 -17.67 14.77
CA ASP A 53 -16.55 -19.11 14.49
C ASP A 53 -15.37 -19.98 14.95
N GLY A 54 -14.77 -19.65 16.10
CA GLY A 54 -13.62 -20.35 16.65
C GLY A 54 -12.29 -20.05 15.95
N ARG A 55 -12.25 -19.07 15.05
CA ARG A 55 -11.04 -18.63 14.32
C ARG A 55 -10.67 -17.20 14.68
N ILE A 56 -9.37 -16.91 14.65
CA ILE A 56 -8.87 -15.53 14.78
C ILE A 56 -9.23 -14.78 13.49
N ALA A 57 -9.95 -13.69 13.66
CA ALA A 57 -10.30 -12.74 12.61
C ALA A 57 -9.89 -11.32 13.04
N VAL A 58 -9.92 -10.38 12.11
CA VAL A 58 -9.55 -8.99 12.35
C VAL A 58 -10.70 -8.10 11.90
N ARG A 59 -11.07 -7.11 12.72
CA ARG A 59 -12.05 -6.09 12.34
C ARG A 59 -11.51 -4.69 12.63
N ALA A 60 -12.04 -3.71 11.93
CA ALA A 60 -11.74 -2.31 12.21
C ALA A 60 -12.39 -1.90 13.54
N ARG A 61 -11.62 -1.31 14.46
CA ARG A 61 -12.14 -0.75 15.71
C ARG A 61 -13.07 0.42 15.40
N GLN A 62 -14.27 0.43 15.99
CA GLN A 62 -15.24 1.51 15.80
C GLN A 62 -14.76 2.81 16.44
#